data_AF-A0A7C2NNP6-F1
#
_entry.id   AF-A0A7C2NNP6-F1
#
_cell.length_a   1.000
_cell.length_b   1.000
_cell.length_c   1.000
_cell.angle_alpha   90.00
_cell.angle_beta   90.00
_cell.angle_gamma   90.00
#
_symmetry.space_group_name_H-M   'P 1'
#
loop_
_entity.id
_entity.type
_entity.pdbx_description
1 polymer ?
#
loop_
_entity_poly.entity_id
_entity_poly.type
_entity_poly.pdbx_seq_one_letter_code
_entity_poly.pdbx_strand_id
1 'polypeptide(L)'
;MFYENKIIPIILTKSKLVERDFELILKTKGWLGISLTCFDKNNSLEWEPYAALPEERINVLRKAKKFGIKTWVSFEPVLYPEQTLKLLDVTYNFVDLFKVGKLNYHKKQSIIDWNKFYLNITEKLKKYNKDFYIKKDLKKYKP
;
A
#
# COMPACT_ATOMS: atom_id res chain seq x y z
N MET A 1 19.51 16.74 7.95
CA MET A 1 19.97 15.92 6.79
C MET A 1 19.09 16.04 5.54
N PHE A 2 17.91 15.39 5.42
CA PHE A 2 17.15 15.41 4.14
C PHE A 2 16.69 16.81 3.73
N TYR A 3 16.11 17.57 4.67
CA TYR A 3 15.64 18.93 4.43
C TYR A 3 16.78 19.87 4.02
N GLU A 4 17.86 19.89 4.78
CA GLU A 4 19.06 20.72 4.51
C GLU A 4 19.70 20.40 3.15
N ASN A 5 19.68 19.13 2.73
CA ASN A 5 20.25 18.69 1.46
C ASN A 5 19.24 18.66 0.30
N LYS A 6 18.02 19.20 0.49
CA LYS A 6 16.95 19.25 -0.53
C LYS A 6 16.60 17.87 -1.12
N ILE A 7 16.74 16.81 -0.33
CA ILE A 7 16.36 15.45 -0.72
C ILE A 7 14.89 15.23 -0.37
N ILE A 8 14.10 14.78 -1.34
CA ILE A 8 12.67 14.45 -1.16
C ILE A 8 12.58 12.97 -0.74
N PRO A 9 12.20 12.66 0.51
CA PRO A 9 12.14 11.28 0.97
C PRO A 9 10.86 10.59 0.46
N ILE A 10 10.98 9.29 0.13
CA ILE A 10 9.84 8.41 -0.12
C ILE A 10 9.87 7.34 0.97
N ILE A 11 8.94 7.44 1.92
CA ILE A 11 8.89 6.59 3.10
C ILE A 11 7.90 5.46 2.86
N LEU A 12 8.21 4.24 3.31
CA LEU A 12 7.28 3.12 3.39
C LEU A 12 7.34 2.52 4.80
N THR A 13 6.19 2.35 5.46
CA THR A 13 6.14 1.74 6.79
C THR A 13 4.85 0.93 7.02
N LYS A 14 4.80 0.20 8.12
CA LYS A 14 3.60 -0.44 8.68
C LYS A 14 3.17 0.17 10.02
N SER A 15 3.89 1.18 10.50
CA SER A 15 3.70 1.75 11.83
C SER A 15 2.86 3.03 11.79
N LYS A 16 1.93 3.16 12.73
CA LYS A 16 1.19 4.41 12.98
C LYS A 16 2.05 5.51 13.62
N LEU A 17 3.22 5.16 14.17
CA LEU A 17 4.09 6.14 14.82
C LEU A 17 4.60 7.23 13.88
N VAL A 18 4.56 6.98 12.56
CA VAL A 18 4.94 7.95 11.53
C VAL A 18 4.07 9.23 11.56
N GLU A 19 2.90 9.21 12.21
CA GLU A 19 2.08 10.41 12.42
C GLU A 19 2.85 11.55 13.11
N ARG A 20 3.78 11.22 14.02
CA ARG A 20 4.60 12.24 14.72
C ARG A 20 5.54 13.01 13.79
N ASP A 21 5.84 12.44 12.62
CA ASP A 21 6.81 12.98 11.66
C ASP A 21 6.14 13.72 10.49
N PHE A 22 4.81 13.87 10.50
CA PHE A 22 4.05 14.48 9.40
C PHE A 22 4.54 15.87 9.02
N GLU A 23 4.83 16.72 10.00
CA GLU A 23 5.35 18.07 9.73
C GLU A 23 6.68 18.03 8.98
N LEU A 24 7.60 17.13 9.38
CA LEU A 24 8.89 16.96 8.73
C LEU A 24 8.76 16.40 7.31
N ILE A 25 7.87 15.43 7.12
CA ILE A 25 7.57 14.85 5.80
C ILE A 25 7.00 15.93 4.88
N LEU A 26 6.07 16.76 5.38
CA LEU A 26 5.49 17.86 4.61
C LEU A 26 6.54 18.92 4.24
N LYS A 27 7.38 19.35 5.19
CA LYS A 27 8.47 20.33 4.95
C LYS A 27 9.45 19.85 3.87
N THR A 28 9.72 18.56 3.81
CA THR A 28 10.60 17.95 2.79
C THR A 28 9.88 17.63 1.47
N LYS A 29 8.58 17.93 1.35
CA LYS A 29 7.72 17.54 0.22
C LYS A 29 7.73 16.02 -0.04
N GLY A 30 8.00 15.25 1.01
CA GLY A 30 8.15 13.81 0.96
C GLY A 30 6.83 13.09 0.69
N TRP A 31 6.95 11.79 0.41
CA TRP A 31 5.83 10.89 0.21
C TRP A 31 5.74 9.91 1.38
N LEU A 32 4.54 9.75 1.94
CA LEU A 32 4.27 8.75 2.95
C LEU A 32 3.56 7.54 2.35
N GLY A 33 4.19 6.39 2.49
CA GLY A 33 3.68 5.10 2.06
C GLY A 33 3.34 4.20 3.22
N ILE A 34 2.23 3.48 3.11
CA ILE A 34 1.89 2.40 4.04
C ILE A 34 1.79 1.06 3.31
N SER A 35 2.40 0.02 3.88
CA SER A 35 2.17 -1.35 3.42
C SER A 35 0.83 -1.87 3.97
N LEU A 36 -0.07 -2.24 3.06
CA LEU A 36 -1.36 -2.85 3.36
C LEU A 36 -1.42 -4.24 2.75
N THR A 37 -1.35 -5.28 3.59
CA THR A 37 -1.25 -6.69 3.17
C THR A 37 -2.53 -7.47 3.44
N CYS A 38 -3.14 -7.22 4.61
CA CYS A 38 -4.41 -7.80 5.04
C CYS A 38 -5.41 -6.69 5.32
N PHE A 39 -6.68 -6.92 4.98
CA PHE A 39 -7.82 -6.13 5.44
C PHE A 39 -8.35 -6.66 6.78
N ASP A 40 -8.38 -7.98 6.92
CA ASP A 40 -8.87 -8.65 8.12
C ASP A 40 -7.84 -8.61 9.27
N LYS A 41 -8.33 -8.34 10.48
CA LYS A 41 -7.50 -8.21 11.68
C LYS A 41 -6.79 -9.51 12.04
N ASN A 42 -7.49 -10.64 11.97
CA ASN A 42 -6.93 -11.93 12.38
C ASN A 42 -5.82 -12.38 11.43
N ASN A 43 -6.06 -12.26 10.11
CA ASN A 43 -5.02 -12.47 9.11
C ASN A 43 -3.82 -11.52 9.30
N SER A 44 -4.06 -10.25 9.67
CA SER A 44 -2.96 -9.33 9.96
C SER A 44 -2.17 -9.75 11.19
N LEU A 45 -2.81 -10.26 12.24
CA LEU A 45 -2.12 -10.71 13.46
C LEU A 45 -1.34 -12.00 13.23
N GLU A 46 -1.82 -12.88 12.35
CA GLU A 46 -1.08 -14.08 11.93
C GLU A 46 0.19 -13.71 11.14
N TRP A 47 0.03 -12.87 10.11
CA TRP A 47 1.11 -12.56 9.17
C TRP A 47 2.07 -11.47 9.66
N GLU A 48 1.58 -10.55 10.47
CA GLU A 48 2.28 -9.32 10.87
C GLU A 48 2.00 -8.94 12.34
N PRO A 49 2.23 -9.85 13.32
CA PRO A 49 1.77 -9.74 14.71
C PRO A 49 2.18 -8.46 15.45
N TYR A 50 3.31 -7.85 15.06
CA TYR A 50 3.87 -6.67 15.73
C TYR A 50 3.67 -5.36 14.96
N ALA A 51 3.02 -5.42 13.80
CA ALA A 51 2.73 -4.24 13.01
C ALA A 51 1.39 -3.62 13.46
N ALA A 52 1.18 -2.33 13.16
CA ALA A 52 -0.11 -1.68 13.45
C ALA A 52 -1.24 -2.42 12.73
N LEU A 53 -2.46 -2.41 13.27
CA LEU A 53 -3.59 -3.09 12.64
C LEU A 53 -3.95 -2.43 11.29
N PRO A 54 -4.59 -3.16 10.35
CA PRO A 54 -4.96 -2.61 9.05
C PRO A 54 -5.76 -1.31 9.12
N GLU A 55 -6.71 -1.23 10.04
CA GLU A 55 -7.54 -0.03 10.25
C GLU A 55 -6.69 1.17 10.71
N GLU A 56 -5.76 0.97 11.62
CA GLU A 56 -4.85 2.02 12.09
C GLU A 56 -3.98 2.54 10.94
N ARG A 57 -3.48 1.63 10.11
CA ARG A 57 -2.70 1.94 8.90
C ARG A 57 -3.49 2.74 7.87
N ILE A 58 -4.74 2.34 7.62
CA ILE A 58 -5.66 3.07 6.73
C ILE A 58 -5.91 4.49 7.29
N ASN A 59 -6.11 4.60 8.60
CA ASN A 59 -6.34 5.88 9.26
C ASN A 59 -5.14 6.83 9.14
N VAL A 60 -3.91 6.30 9.22
CA VAL A 60 -2.68 7.08 8.99
C VAL A 60 -2.66 7.70 7.60
N LEU A 61 -2.97 6.93 6.55
CA LEU A 61 -3.04 7.45 5.17
C LEU A 61 -4.08 8.56 5.03
N ARG A 62 -5.28 8.35 5.59
CA ARG A 62 -6.36 9.33 5.56
C ARG A 62 -5.95 10.64 6.25
N LYS A 63 -5.30 10.56 7.42
CA LYS A 63 -4.77 11.72 8.13
C LYS A 63 -3.66 12.41 7.35
N ALA A 64 -2.72 11.65 6.80
CA ALA A 64 -1.60 12.17 6.01
C ALA A 64 -2.10 12.95 4.78
N LYS A 65 -3.08 12.38 4.06
CA LYS A 65 -3.69 13.06 2.92
C LYS A 65 -4.40 14.35 3.32
N LYS A 66 -5.15 14.33 4.43
CA LYS A 66 -5.79 15.53 5.01
C LYS A 66 -4.77 16.58 5.44
N PHE A 67 -3.59 16.15 5.89
CA PHE A 67 -2.47 17.03 6.27
C PHE A 67 -1.70 17.60 5.05
N GLY A 68 -2.05 17.20 3.82
CA GLY A 68 -1.41 17.69 2.60
C GLY A 68 -0.18 16.88 2.15
N ILE A 69 0.12 15.76 2.80
CA ILE A 69 1.22 14.87 2.42
C ILE A 69 0.80 14.02 1.21
N LYS A 70 1.72 13.82 0.26
CA LYS A 70 1.52 12.87 -0.85
C LYS A 70 1.55 11.45 -0.30
N THR A 71 0.55 10.66 -0.67
CA THR A 71 0.31 9.34 -0.09
C THR A 71 0.46 8.23 -1.11
N TRP A 72 1.00 7.09 -0.68
CA TRP A 72 1.02 5.91 -1.51
C TRP A 72 0.78 4.64 -0.70
N VAL A 73 0.42 3.57 -1.40
CA VAL A 73 0.20 2.26 -0.79
C VAL A 73 1.06 1.21 -1.47
N SER A 74 1.62 0.32 -0.67
CA SER A 74 2.25 -0.91 -1.12
C SER A 74 1.35 -2.09 -0.76
N PHE A 75 0.63 -2.65 -1.74
CA PHE A 75 -0.12 -3.90 -1.58
C PHE A 75 0.82 -5.09 -1.71
N GLU A 76 1.71 -5.26 -0.72
CA GLU A 76 2.80 -6.24 -0.80
C GLU A 76 3.21 -6.86 0.54
N PRO A 77 3.39 -8.20 0.57
CA PRO A 77 2.98 -9.14 -0.49
C PRO A 77 1.44 -9.23 -0.59
N VAL A 78 0.91 -9.49 -1.78
CA VAL A 78 -0.50 -9.89 -1.94
C VAL A 78 -0.68 -11.29 -1.37
N LEU A 79 -1.29 -11.38 -0.18
CA LEU A 79 -1.59 -12.63 0.51
C LEU A 79 -2.98 -13.16 0.13
N TYR A 80 -3.95 -12.24 0.01
CA TYR A 80 -5.36 -12.52 -0.21
C TYR A 80 -5.90 -11.56 -1.27
N PRO A 81 -6.04 -11.99 -2.54
CA PRO A 81 -6.49 -11.13 -3.65
C PRO A 81 -7.74 -10.31 -3.33
N GLU A 82 -8.75 -10.92 -2.72
CA GLU A 82 -10.00 -10.30 -2.32
C GLU A 82 -9.81 -9.21 -1.27
N GLN A 83 -8.92 -9.42 -0.29
CA GLN A 83 -8.61 -8.40 0.72
C GLN A 83 -7.86 -7.23 0.10
N THR A 84 -6.93 -7.46 -0.82
CA THR A 84 -6.26 -6.39 -1.56
C THR A 84 -7.24 -5.54 -2.36
N LEU A 85 -8.21 -6.18 -3.05
CA LEU A 85 -9.25 -5.46 -3.79
C LEU A 85 -10.15 -4.62 -2.86
N LYS A 86 -10.43 -5.12 -1.65
CA LYS A 86 -11.18 -4.39 -0.62
C LYS A 86 -10.38 -3.24 -0.02
N LEU A 87 -9.08 -3.44 0.21
CA LEU A 87 -8.19 -2.36 0.63
C LEU A 87 -8.16 -1.24 -0.40
N LEU A 88 -8.16 -1.56 -1.70
CA LEU A 88 -8.29 -0.56 -2.76
C LEU A 88 -9.63 0.20 -2.67
N ASP A 89 -10.75 -0.51 -2.48
CA ASP A 89 -12.08 0.13 -2.31
C ASP A 89 -12.12 1.18 -1.22
N VAL A 90 -11.51 0.87 -0.07
CA VAL A 90 -11.60 1.76 1.09
C VAL A 90 -10.52 2.83 1.11
N THR A 91 -9.51 2.75 0.24
CA THR A 91 -8.37 3.69 0.25
C THR A 91 -8.24 4.57 -0.99
N TYR A 92 -8.87 4.22 -2.12
CA TYR A 92 -8.65 4.96 -3.38
C TYR A 92 -8.90 6.47 -3.23
N ASN A 93 -9.91 6.92 -2.49
CA ASN A 93 -10.23 8.35 -2.37
C ASN A 93 -9.14 9.21 -1.71
N PHE A 94 -8.23 8.63 -0.92
CA PHE A 94 -7.21 9.38 -0.20
C PHE A 94 -5.79 8.85 -0.42
N VAL A 95 -5.59 8.03 -1.43
CA VAL A 95 -4.25 7.54 -1.85
C VAL A 95 -3.95 8.05 -3.26
N ASP A 96 -2.73 8.56 -3.46
CA ASP A 96 -2.29 9.12 -4.75
C ASP A 96 -1.69 8.05 -5.67
N LEU A 97 -0.89 7.13 -5.13
CA LEU A 97 -0.20 6.09 -5.89
C LEU A 97 -0.34 4.71 -5.25
N PHE A 98 -0.59 3.69 -6.07
CA PHE A 98 -0.62 2.30 -5.63
C PHE A 98 0.52 1.48 -6.24
N LYS A 99 1.21 0.68 -5.44
CA LYS A 99 2.17 -0.33 -5.90
C LYS A 99 1.67 -1.72 -5.53
N VAL A 100 1.71 -2.64 -6.48
CA VAL A 100 1.15 -3.99 -6.31
C VAL A 100 2.20 -5.03 -6.65
N GLY A 101 2.42 -5.98 -5.74
CA GLY A 101 3.41 -7.04 -5.90
C GLY A 101 2.93 -8.37 -5.31
N LYS A 102 3.26 -9.45 -6.00
CA LYS A 102 2.81 -10.80 -5.64
C LYS A 102 3.57 -11.36 -4.44
N LEU A 103 2.98 -12.33 -3.76
CA LEU A 103 3.69 -13.18 -2.80
C LEU A 103 4.71 -14.06 -3.55
N ASN A 104 5.94 -14.09 -3.04
CA ASN A 104 7.04 -14.90 -3.56
C ASN A 104 7.51 -15.88 -2.48
N TYR A 105 8.10 -17.01 -2.91
CA TYR A 105 8.77 -18.00 -2.04
C TYR A 105 7.92 -18.61 -0.90
N HIS A 106 6.59 -18.53 -0.98
CA HIS A 106 5.69 -19.13 0.00
C HIS A 106 4.69 -20.07 -0.68
N LYS A 107 4.34 -21.19 -0.04
CA LYS A 107 3.43 -22.22 -0.61
C LYS A 107 2.07 -21.65 -1.02
N LYS A 108 1.55 -20.68 -0.26
CA LYS A 108 0.31 -19.96 -0.58
C LYS A 108 0.32 -19.28 -1.96
N GLN A 109 1.48 -19.00 -2.56
CA GLN A 109 1.51 -18.36 -3.87
C GLN A 109 0.93 -19.23 -4.98
N SER A 110 0.99 -20.56 -4.87
CA SER A 110 0.56 -21.47 -5.93
C SER A 110 -0.96 -21.66 -5.98
N ILE A 111 -1.67 -21.31 -4.91
CA ILE A 111 -3.13 -21.38 -4.84
C ILE A 111 -3.81 -20.08 -5.31
N ILE A 112 -3.03 -19.03 -5.57
CA ILE A 112 -3.55 -17.75 -6.04
C ILE A 112 -3.56 -17.74 -7.56
N ASP A 113 -4.73 -17.48 -8.14
CA ASP A 113 -4.85 -17.19 -9.57
C ASP A 113 -4.35 -15.77 -9.86
N TRP A 114 -3.07 -15.69 -10.22
CA TRP A 114 -2.38 -14.43 -10.48
C TRP A 114 -2.87 -13.72 -11.76
N ASN A 115 -3.33 -14.47 -12.77
CA ASN A 115 -3.91 -13.89 -14.00
C ASN A 115 -5.22 -13.17 -13.67
N LYS A 116 -6.12 -13.86 -12.96
CA LYS A 116 -7.39 -13.28 -12.50
C LYS A 116 -7.16 -12.10 -11.57
N PHE A 117 -6.22 -12.21 -10.62
CA PHE A 117 -5.90 -11.10 -9.73
C PHE A 117 -5.35 -9.90 -10.49
N TYR A 118 -4.43 -10.10 -11.45
CA TYR A 118 -3.87 -9.04 -12.27
C TYR A 118 -4.97 -8.27 -13.02
N LEU A 119 -5.88 -8.98 -13.67
CA LEU A 119 -7.02 -8.37 -14.38
C LEU A 119 -7.87 -7.54 -13.42
N ASN A 120 -8.35 -8.16 -12.33
CA ASN A 120 -9.23 -7.49 -11.36
C ASN A 120 -8.60 -6.23 -10.76
N ILE A 121 -7.33 -6.29 -10.33
CA ILE A 121 -6.70 -5.14 -9.68
C ILE A 121 -6.43 -4.00 -10.67
N THR A 122 -6.00 -4.32 -11.89
CA THR A 122 -5.70 -3.28 -12.90
C THR A 122 -6.95 -2.63 -13.47
N GLU A 123 -8.02 -3.39 -13.72
CA GLU A 123 -9.33 -2.85 -14.10
C GLU A 123 -9.86 -1.88 -13.05
N LYS A 124 -9.76 -2.26 -11.76
CA LYS A 124 -10.25 -1.44 -10.66
C LYS A 124 -9.43 -0.18 -10.44
N LEU A 125 -8.10 -0.26 -10.52
CA LEU A 125 -7.21 0.90 -10.46
C LEU A 125 -7.50 1.89 -11.60
N LYS A 126 -7.72 1.39 -12.82
CA LYS A 126 -8.13 2.21 -13.97
C LYS A 126 -9.51 2.84 -13.76
N LYS A 127 -10.49 2.06 -13.28
CA LYS A 127 -11.85 2.54 -12.97
C LYS A 127 -11.84 3.68 -11.97
N TYR A 128 -10.96 3.63 -10.97
CA TYR A 128 -10.79 4.71 -9.98
C TYR A 128 -9.90 5.86 -10.42
N ASN A 129 -9.41 5.84 -11.66
CA ASN A 129 -8.49 6.83 -12.21
C ASN A 129 -7.28 7.07 -11.29
N LYS A 130 -6.61 5.98 -10.89
CA LYS A 130 -5.44 6.04 -9.99
C LYS A 130 -4.14 5.77 -10.71
N ASP A 131 -3.09 6.44 -10.25
CA ASP A 131 -1.73 6.10 -10.61
C ASP A 131 -1.33 4.79 -9.93
N PHE A 132 -0.68 3.91 -10.69
CA PHE A 132 -0.21 2.65 -10.13
C PHE A 132 1.04 2.09 -10.81
N TYR A 133 1.73 1.23 -10.07
CA TYR A 133 2.84 0.44 -10.55
C TYR A 133 2.62 -1.04 -10.21
N ILE A 134 2.56 -1.88 -11.24
CA ILE A 134 2.54 -3.34 -11.07
C ILE A 134 3.98 -3.86 -11.11
N LYS A 135 4.44 -4.50 -10.03
CA LYS A 135 5.78 -5.08 -9.96
C LYS A 135 6.00 -6.16 -11.02
N LYS A 136 7.25 -6.27 -11.48
CA LYS A 136 7.67 -7.17 -12.58
C LYS A 136 7.14 -8.59 -12.42
N ASP A 137 7.22 -9.17 -11.22
CA ASP A 137 6.78 -10.55 -10.99
C ASP A 137 5.28 -10.76 -11.16
N LEU A 138 4.46 -9.77 -10.79
CA LEU A 138 3.02 -9.82 -11.04
C LEU A 138 2.69 -9.44 -12.48
N LYS A 139 3.49 -8.55 -13.10
CA LYS A 139 3.30 -8.11 -14.49
C LYS A 139 3.46 -9.24 -15.51
N LYS A 140 4.14 -10.34 -15.18
CA LYS A 140 4.26 -11.56 -16.00
C LYS A 140 2.91 -12.23 -16.29
N TYR A 141 1.90 -11.94 -15.48
CA TYR A 141 0.53 -12.48 -15.59
C TYR A 141 -0.43 -11.54 -16.35
N LYS A 142 0.12 -10.52 -17.02
CA LYS A 142 -0.65 -9.67 -17.94
C LYS A 142 -1.07 -10.53 -19.14
N PRO A 143 -2.37 -10.58 -19.50
CA PRO A 143 -2.82 -11.22 -20.74
C PRO A 143 -2.26 -10.55 -22.00
#